data_AF-A0A2J8TGH1-F1
#
_entry.id   AF-A0A2J8TGH1-F1
#
_cell.length_a   1.000
_cell.length_b   1.000
_cell.length_c   1.000
_cell.angle_alpha   90.00
_cell.angle_beta   90.00
_cell.angle_gamma   90.00
#
_symmetry.space_group_name_H-M   'P 1'
#
loop_
_entity.id
_entity.type
_entity.pdbx_description
1 polymer ?
#
loop_
_entity_poly.entity_id
_entity_poly.type
_entity_poly.pdbx_seq_one_letter_code
_entity_poly.pdbx_strand_id
1 'polypeptide(L)'
;MSVDMNSQGSDSNEEDYDPNCEEEEEEEDEDPGDIEDYYVGVASDVEQQGADAFDPEEYQFTCLTYKESEGALNEHMTSLASVLKVSHSVAKLILVNFHWQVSEILDRYKSNSAQLLVEARVQPNPSKHVPTSHPPHH
;
A
#
# COMPACT_ATOMS: atom_id res chain seq x y z
N MET A 1 1.86 -14.86 -11.18
CA MET A 1 3.05 -15.73 -11.01
C MET A 1 3.59 -15.39 -9.64
N SER A 2 3.49 -16.32 -8.68
CA SER A 2 3.97 -16.11 -7.31
C SER A 2 5.28 -16.86 -7.19
N VAL A 3 6.38 -16.15 -6.96
CA VAL A 3 7.71 -16.76 -6.79
C VAL A 3 7.95 -16.98 -5.31
N ASP A 4 8.04 -18.25 -4.92
CA ASP A 4 8.43 -18.66 -3.56
C ASP A 4 9.92 -18.38 -3.35
N MET A 5 10.23 -17.47 -2.43
CA MET A 5 11.60 -17.12 -2.05
C MET A 5 12.15 -18.19 -1.11
N ASN A 6 12.90 -19.14 -1.66
CA ASN A 6 13.64 -20.12 -0.87
C ASN A 6 14.95 -19.46 -0.38
N SER A 7 15.01 -19.11 0.90
CA SER A 7 16.20 -18.54 1.55
C SER A 7 17.30 -19.61 1.57
N GLN A 8 18.39 -19.37 0.84
CA GLN A 8 19.59 -20.20 0.90
C GLN A 8 20.33 -19.87 2.19
N GLY A 9 20.44 -20.85 3.09
CA GLY A 9 21.28 -20.74 4.27
C GLY A 9 22.74 -20.61 3.84
N SER A 10 23.40 -19.54 4.24
CA SER A 10 24.84 -19.39 4.07
C SER A 10 25.55 -20.40 4.97
N ASP A 11 26.22 -21.37 4.33
CA ASP A 11 27.19 -22.23 4.98
C ASP A 11 28.39 -21.36 5.38
N SER A 12 28.67 -21.32 6.67
CA SER A 12 29.80 -20.57 7.22
C SER A 12 31.04 -21.42 7.00
N ASN A 13 31.81 -21.15 5.95
CA ASN A 13 33.10 -21.80 5.73
C ASN A 13 34.09 -21.23 6.75
N GLU A 14 34.10 -21.82 7.93
CA GLU A 14 35.13 -21.66 8.95
C GLU A 14 36.47 -22.17 8.41
N GLU A 15 37.42 -21.25 8.33
CA GLU A 15 38.88 -21.38 8.16
C GLU A 15 39.47 -22.79 7.98
N ASP A 16 39.92 -23.09 6.76
CA ASP A 16 41.08 -23.95 6.53
C ASP A 16 42.19 -23.08 5.90
N TYR A 17 42.92 -22.36 6.75
CA TYR A 17 44.13 -21.64 6.35
C TYR A 17 45.28 -22.65 6.33
N ASP A 18 45.69 -23.11 5.14
CA ASP A 18 46.83 -24.00 4.94
C ASP A 18 48.14 -23.24 5.27
N PRO A 19 48.87 -23.60 6.34
CA PRO A 19 50.11 -22.93 6.72
C PRO A 19 51.29 -23.22 5.79
N ASN A 20 51.10 -24.02 4.73
CA ASN A 20 52.14 -24.37 3.76
C ASN A 20 52.10 -23.51 2.48
N CYS A 21 51.46 -22.34 2.52
CA CYS A 21 51.79 -21.30 1.55
C CYS A 21 53.23 -20.86 1.84
N GLU A 22 54.17 -21.44 1.08
CA GLU A 22 55.51 -20.91 0.93
C GLU A 22 55.36 -19.41 0.66
N GLU A 23 56.06 -18.61 1.45
CA GLU A 23 56.22 -17.17 1.30
C GLU A 23 56.86 -16.95 -0.08
N GLU A 24 56.04 -16.98 -1.13
CA GLU A 24 56.40 -16.48 -2.45
C GLU A 24 56.70 -15.01 -2.21
N GLU A 25 58.00 -14.69 -2.19
CA GLU A 25 58.51 -13.33 -2.21
C GLU A 25 57.66 -12.56 -3.22
N GLU A 26 56.88 -11.59 -2.72
CA GLU A 26 56.18 -10.62 -3.56
C GLU A 26 57.28 -9.89 -4.34
N GLU A 27 57.64 -10.44 -5.50
CA GLU A 27 58.27 -9.69 -6.56
C GLU A 27 57.32 -8.52 -6.79
N GLU A 28 57.70 -7.32 -6.33
CA GLU A 28 57.09 -6.06 -6.72
C GLU A 28 57.32 -5.91 -8.24
N ASP A 29 56.61 -6.72 -9.04
CA ASP A 29 56.31 -6.39 -10.42
C ASP A 29 55.62 -5.04 -10.35
N GLU A 30 56.35 -3.97 -10.65
CA GLU A 30 55.81 -2.64 -10.90
C GLU A 30 54.64 -2.82 -11.87
N ASP A 31 53.42 -2.86 -11.33
CA ASP A 31 52.21 -3.13 -12.10
C ASP A 31 52.13 -2.08 -13.21
N PRO A 32 52.30 -2.45 -14.49
CA PRO A 32 52.16 -1.51 -15.60
C PRO A 32 50.73 -0.99 -15.74
N GLY A 33 49.81 -1.44 -14.88
CA GLY A 33 48.42 -1.00 -14.77
C GLY A 33 48.20 0.34 -14.06
N ASP A 34 49.16 0.87 -13.29
CA ASP A 34 48.98 2.16 -12.60
C ASP A 34 49.33 3.33 -13.53
N ILE A 35 48.52 3.51 -14.57
CA ILE A 35 48.65 4.66 -15.47
C ILE A 35 48.21 5.91 -14.69
N GLU A 36 49.19 6.74 -14.30
CA GLU A 36 48.98 7.92 -13.43
C GLU A 36 47.84 8.83 -13.91
N ASP A 37 47.58 8.85 -15.22
CA ASP A 37 46.60 9.70 -15.88
C ASP A 37 45.19 9.08 -16.02
N TYR A 38 44.93 7.87 -15.50
CA TYR A 38 43.65 7.17 -15.71
C TYR A 38 42.42 7.98 -15.23
N TYR A 39 42.60 8.73 -14.14
CA TYR A 39 41.54 9.58 -13.56
C TYR A 39 41.70 11.07 -13.91
N VAL A 40 42.63 11.42 -14.81
CA VAL A 40 42.83 12.81 -15.24
C VAL A 40 41.76 13.18 -16.28
N GLY A 41 40.94 14.19 -15.97
CA GLY A 41 39.94 14.74 -16.89
C GLY A 41 38.55 14.09 -16.83
N VAL A 42 38.39 12.96 -16.14
CA VAL A 42 37.10 12.24 -16.03
C VAL A 42 36.08 12.92 -15.10
N ALA A 43 36.48 13.96 -14.38
CA ALA A 43 35.62 14.70 -13.44
C ALA A 43 34.39 15.35 -14.09
N SER A 44 34.36 15.45 -15.43
CA SER A 44 33.24 15.98 -16.22
C SER A 44 32.57 14.94 -17.13
N ASP A 45 32.97 13.66 -17.07
CA ASP A 45 32.41 12.61 -17.93
C ASP A 45 31.03 12.15 -17.47
N VAL A 46 30.65 12.45 -16.22
CA VAL A 46 29.31 12.23 -15.67
C VAL A 46 28.63 13.58 -15.48
N GLU A 47 27.47 13.76 -16.12
CA GLU A 47 26.62 14.92 -15.86
C GLU A 47 26.26 14.92 -14.36
N GLN A 48 26.75 15.92 -13.63
CA GLN A 48 26.37 16.14 -12.24
C GLN A 48 24.91 16.59 -12.22
N GLN A 49 24.01 15.64 -12.08
CA GLN A 49 22.63 15.92 -11.74
C GLN A 49 22.61 16.66 -10.40
N GLY A 50 21.96 17.82 -10.37
CA GLY A 50 21.81 18.59 -9.13
C GLY A 50 21.09 17.75 -8.07
N ALA A 51 21.29 18.10 -6.80
CA ALA A 51 20.60 17.44 -5.69
C ALA A 51 19.05 17.48 -5.81
N ASP A 52 18.52 18.39 -6.63
CA ASP A 52 17.10 18.55 -6.94
C ASP A 52 16.69 17.87 -8.27
N ALA A 53 17.53 17.01 -8.84
CA ALA A 53 17.16 16.24 -10.01
C ALA A 53 16.01 15.29 -9.69
N PHE A 54 15.09 15.12 -10.63
CA PHE A 54 13.93 14.24 -10.48
C PHE A 54 14.38 12.81 -10.16
N ASP A 55 14.09 12.35 -8.95
CA ASP A 55 14.34 10.97 -8.51
C ASP A 55 13.06 10.13 -8.70
N PRO A 56 13.05 9.15 -9.64
CA PRO A 56 11.92 8.25 -9.83
C PRO A 56 11.56 7.41 -8.60
N GLU A 57 12.46 7.30 -7.62
CA GLU A 57 12.26 6.58 -6.36
C GLU A 57 11.74 7.50 -5.23
N GLU A 58 11.72 8.82 -5.42
CA GLU A 58 11.19 9.76 -4.43
C GLU A 58 9.65 9.72 -4.43
N TYR A 59 9.08 9.18 -3.34
CA TYR A 59 7.63 9.18 -3.11
C TYR A 59 7.26 10.19 -2.03
N GLN A 60 6.55 11.25 -2.43
CA GLN A 60 5.99 12.22 -1.49
C GLN A 60 4.66 11.72 -0.91
N PHE A 61 4.57 11.58 0.41
CA PHE A 61 3.34 11.28 1.11
C PHE A 61 3.22 12.06 2.41
N THR A 62 1.98 12.29 2.85
CA THR A 62 1.68 12.92 4.13
C THR A 62 0.82 11.95 4.95
N CYS A 63 1.34 11.53 6.10
CA CYS A 63 0.56 10.73 7.04
C CYS A 63 -0.45 11.62 7.76
N LEU A 64 -1.70 11.16 7.84
CA LEU A 64 -2.71 11.79 8.68
C LEU A 64 -2.64 11.21 10.09
N THR A 65 -2.83 12.07 11.08
CA THR A 65 -3.11 11.65 12.45
C THR A 65 -4.49 10.99 12.54
N TYR A 66 -4.72 10.26 13.64
CA TYR A 66 -6.03 9.69 13.92
C TYR A 66 -7.15 10.75 13.90
N LYS A 67 -6.91 11.93 14.49
CA LYS A 67 -7.89 13.00 14.55
C LYS A 67 -8.21 13.60 13.18
N GLU A 68 -7.21 13.75 12.32
CA GLU A 68 -7.42 14.23 10.94
C GLU A 68 -8.21 13.20 10.13
N SER A 69 -7.86 11.92 10.28
CA SER A 69 -8.57 10.82 9.61
C SER A 69 -10.03 10.70 10.08
N GLU A 70 -10.26 10.83 11.39
CA GLU A 70 -11.61 10.86 11.98
C GLU A 70 -12.39 12.10 11.54
N GLY A 71 -11.74 13.26 11.43
CA GLY A 71 -12.32 14.49 10.90
C GLY A 71 -12.80 14.34 9.46
N ALA A 72 -11.95 13.81 8.58
CA ALA A 72 -12.29 13.55 7.19
C ALA A 72 -13.50 12.60 7.06
N LEU A 73 -13.52 11.51 7.86
CA LEU A 73 -14.67 10.62 7.94
C LEU A 73 -15.95 11.36 8.37
N ASN A 74 -15.86 12.19 9.41
CA ASN A 74 -17.01 12.87 9.98
C ASN A 74 -17.60 13.92 9.04
N GLU A 75 -16.77 14.57 8.23
CA GLU A 75 -17.21 15.47 7.15
C GLU A 75 -18.04 14.73 6.10
N HIS A 76 -17.54 13.60 5.59
CA HIS A 76 -18.28 12.76 4.65
C HIS A 76 -19.58 12.23 5.25
N MET A 77 -19.56 11.76 6.50
CA MET A 77 -20.75 11.28 7.20
C MET A 77 -21.78 12.38 7.38
N THR A 78 -21.37 13.60 7.76
CA THR A 78 -22.28 14.73 7.99
C THR A 78 -22.91 15.22 6.69
N SER A 79 -22.12 15.37 5.63
CA SER A 79 -22.60 15.74 4.30
C SER A 79 -23.63 14.72 3.79
N LEU A 80 -23.28 13.44 3.85
CA LEU A 80 -24.15 12.37 3.35
C LEU A 80 -25.41 12.20 4.19
N ALA A 81 -25.30 12.25 5.52
CA ALA A 81 -26.45 12.18 6.43
C ALA A 81 -27.48 13.27 6.14
N SER A 82 -27.02 14.49 5.87
CA SER A 82 -27.87 15.62 5.48
C SER A 82 -28.61 15.37 4.16
N VAL A 83 -27.88 14.95 3.12
CA VAL A 83 -28.47 14.71 1.78
C VAL A 83 -29.46 13.55 1.78
N LEU A 84 -29.09 12.43 2.42
CA LEU A 84 -29.92 11.22 2.48
C LEU A 84 -31.01 11.29 3.55
N LYS A 85 -30.99 12.33 4.42
CA LYS A 85 -31.90 12.50 5.56
C LYS A 85 -31.90 11.28 6.51
N VAL A 86 -30.71 10.80 6.84
CA VAL A 86 -30.48 9.66 7.75
C VAL A 86 -29.61 10.08 8.94
N SER A 87 -29.50 9.22 9.95
CA SER A 87 -28.56 9.44 11.05
C SER A 87 -27.11 9.21 10.59
N HIS A 88 -26.14 9.81 11.29
CA HIS A 88 -24.71 9.61 11.04
C HIS A 88 -24.33 8.12 11.01
N SER A 89 -24.83 7.32 11.96
CA SER A 89 -24.57 5.88 12.01
C SER A 89 -25.01 5.15 10.73
N VAL A 90 -26.15 5.53 10.16
CA VAL A 90 -26.65 4.97 8.89
C VAL A 90 -25.82 5.48 7.72
N ALA A 91 -25.47 6.76 7.68
CA ALA A 91 -24.59 7.31 6.65
C ALA A 91 -23.23 6.60 6.63
N LYS A 92 -22.65 6.31 7.80
CA LYS A 92 -21.42 5.50 7.93
C LYS A 92 -21.59 4.12 7.33
N LEU A 93 -22.70 3.44 7.65
CA LEU A 93 -22.99 2.10 7.13
C LEU A 93 -23.09 2.11 5.60
N ILE A 94 -23.76 3.12 5.03
CA ILE A 94 -23.89 3.30 3.58
C ILE A 94 -22.51 3.54 2.95
N LEU A 95 -21.70 4.46 3.50
CA LEU A 95 -20.34 4.73 3.01
C LEU A 95 -19.48 3.46 2.96
N VAL A 96 -19.51 2.66 4.03
CA VAL A 96 -18.74 1.41 4.11
C VAL A 96 -19.25 0.36 3.11
N ASN A 97 -20.57 0.20 2.95
CA ASN A 97 -21.13 -0.78 2.00
C ASN A 97 -20.83 -0.44 0.54
N PHE A 98 -20.71 0.84 0.21
CA PHE A 98 -20.43 1.32 -1.15
C PHE A 98 -18.95 1.73 -1.33
N HIS A 99 -18.04 1.21 -0.50
CA HIS A 99 -16.60 1.42 -0.62
C HIS A 99 -16.21 2.89 -0.82
N TRP A 100 -16.87 3.78 -0.07
CA TRP A 100 -16.62 5.23 -0.07
C TRP A 100 -16.93 5.94 -1.41
N GLN A 101 -17.64 5.30 -2.34
CA GLN A 101 -18.05 5.88 -3.63
C GLN A 101 -19.25 6.82 -3.49
N VAL A 102 -19.01 8.06 -3.02
CA VAL A 102 -20.07 9.05 -2.75
C VAL A 102 -20.93 9.35 -3.98
N SER A 103 -20.32 9.52 -5.16
CA SER A 103 -21.07 9.80 -6.40
C SER A 103 -22.06 8.68 -6.73
N GLU A 104 -21.65 7.42 -6.62
CA GLU A 104 -22.53 6.27 -6.85
C GLU A 104 -23.69 6.24 -5.86
N ILE A 105 -23.42 6.49 -4.56
CA ILE A 105 -24.45 6.54 -3.52
C ILE A 105 -25.49 7.62 -3.88
N LEU A 106 -25.05 8.80 -4.28
CA LEU A 106 -25.94 9.91 -4.60
C LEU A 106 -26.80 9.62 -5.84
N ASP A 107 -26.21 9.03 -6.88
CA ASP A 107 -26.94 8.69 -8.10
C ASP A 107 -27.96 7.58 -7.85
N ARG A 108 -27.58 6.51 -7.14
CA ARG A 108 -28.51 5.46 -6.73
C ARG A 108 -29.62 5.97 -5.82
N TYR A 109 -29.31 6.88 -4.89
CA TYR A 109 -30.33 7.47 -4.02
C TYR A 109 -31.36 8.28 -4.81
N LYS A 110 -30.93 9.03 -5.83
CA LYS A 110 -31.84 9.75 -6.74
C LYS A 110 -32.70 8.79 -7.57
N SER A 111 -32.13 7.66 -8.02
CA SER A 111 -32.86 6.67 -8.80
C SER A 111 -33.86 5.87 -7.96
N ASN A 112 -33.44 5.34 -6.81
CA ASN A 112 -34.26 4.55 -5.90
C ASN A 112 -33.66 4.50 -4.49
N SER A 113 -34.10 5.41 -3.62
CA SER A 113 -33.64 5.50 -2.23
C SER A 113 -33.95 4.25 -1.40
N ALA A 114 -35.12 3.64 -1.58
CA ALA A 114 -35.49 2.45 -0.83
C ALA A 114 -34.59 1.25 -1.15
N GLN A 115 -34.29 1.05 -2.45
CA GLN A 115 -33.37 0.00 -2.88
C GLN A 115 -31.96 0.23 -2.35
N LEU A 116 -31.46 1.47 -2.38
CA LEU A 116 -30.16 1.82 -1.79
C LEU A 116 -30.08 1.41 -0.31
N LEU A 117 -31.14 1.69 0.47
CA LEU A 117 -31.18 1.33 1.90
C LEU A 117 -31.20 -0.18 2.14
N VAL A 118 -31.84 -0.95 1.25
CA VAL A 118 -31.80 -2.44 1.31
C VAL A 118 -30.42 -2.96 0.92
N GLU A 119 -29.80 -2.43 -0.14
CA GLU A 119 -28.45 -2.78 -0.59
C GLU A 119 -27.41 -2.48 0.50
N ALA A 120 -27.53 -1.32 1.16
CA ALA A 120 -26.70 -0.91 2.30
C ALA A 120 -26.99 -1.69 3.60
N ARG A 121 -27.91 -2.66 3.57
CA ARG A 121 -28.34 -3.45 4.74
C ARG A 121 -28.92 -2.62 5.89
N VAL A 122 -29.45 -1.44 5.59
CA VAL A 122 -30.16 -0.58 6.56
C VAL A 122 -31.58 -1.13 6.78
N GLN A 123 -32.20 -1.65 5.73
CA GLN A 123 -33.54 -2.23 5.77
C GLN A 123 -33.53 -3.70 5.36
N PRO A 124 -34.41 -4.54 5.93
CA PRO A 124 -34.53 -5.93 5.54
C PRO A 124 -35.01 -6.04 4.10
N ASN A 125 -34.51 -7.04 3.38
CA ASN A 125 -34.98 -7.33 2.03
C ASN A 125 -36.37 -8.00 2.12
N PRO A 126 -37.44 -7.37 1.58
CA PRO A 126 -38.79 -7.91 1.68
C PRO A 126 -38.97 -9.26 0.97
N SER A 127 -38.09 -9.61 0.02
CA SER A 127 -38.17 -10.88 -0.72
C SER A 127 -37.74 -12.11 0.08
N LYS A 128 -37.14 -11.94 1.27
CA LYS A 128 -36.59 -13.05 2.08
C LYS A 128 -37.45 -13.43 3.30
N HIS A 129 -38.71 -13.03 3.35
CA HIS A 129 -39.61 -13.49 4.42
C HIS A 129 -39.84 -15.01 4.29
N VAL A 130 -39.06 -15.79 5.02
CA VAL A 130 -39.37 -17.20 5.29
C VAL A 130 -40.55 -17.17 6.26
N PRO A 131 -41.72 -17.74 5.92
CA PRO A 131 -42.80 -17.84 6.87
C PRO A 131 -42.35 -18.78 8.00
N THR A 132 -42.17 -18.23 9.20
CA THR A 132 -42.00 -19.02 10.42
C THR A 132 -43.33 -19.72 10.71
N SER A 133 -43.52 -20.91 10.15
CA SER A 133 -44.60 -21.81 10.56
C SER A 133 -44.27 -22.32 11.96
N HIS A 134 -44.78 -21.66 13.00
CA HIS A 134 -44.84 -22.27 14.31
C HIS A 134 -45.93 -23.36 14.28
N PRO A 135 -45.61 -24.63 14.58
CA PRO A 135 -46.64 -25.65 14.73
C PRO A 135 -47.43 -25.38 16.03
N PRO A 136 -48.76 -25.58 16.04
CA PRO A 136 -49.55 -25.44 17.25
C PRO A 136 -49.16 -26.56 18.22
N HIS A 137 -48.74 -26.18 19.43
CA HIS A 137 -48.65 -27.11 20.54
C HIS A 137 -50.07 -27.47 20.99
N HIS A 138 -50.38 -28.77 20.94
CA HIS A 138 -51.56 -29.39 21.52
C HIS A 138 -51.21 -29.96 22.90
#